data_AF-A0AA96X2J5-F1
#
_entry.id   AF-A0AA96X2J5-F1
#
_cell.length_a   1.000
_cell.length_b   1.000
_cell.length_c   1.000
_cell.angle_alpha   90.00
_cell.angle_beta   90.00
_cell.angle_gamma   90.00
#
_symmetry.space_group_name_H-M   'P 1'
#
loop_
_entity.id
_entity.type
_entity.pdbx_description
1 polymer ?
#
loop_
_entity_poly.entity_id
_entity_poly.type
_entity_poly.pdbx_seq_one_letter_code
_entity_poly.pdbx_strand_id
1 'polypeptide(L)'
;MSKVKNPQEKKNLSYEKDRRNSYRENDKSSRKNIRKRKKQSSQLFRRAASNLARLTHHEIDATFSQEIESEVKVNEKINRLKSFKKEPDQSLKEHLKYQQDRRKIHE
;
A
#
# COMPACT_ATOMS: atom_id res chain seq x y z
N MET A 1 14.26 -17.48 33.12
CA MET A 1 13.63 -16.39 33.89
C MET A 1 13.49 -15.15 33.00
N SER A 2 12.31 -14.52 32.89
CA SER A 2 12.18 -13.30 32.07
C SER A 2 13.06 -12.17 32.63
N LYS A 3 13.75 -11.45 31.74
CA LYS A 3 14.63 -10.32 32.09
C LYS A 3 13.85 -9.18 32.75
N VAL A 4 12.64 -8.93 32.26
CA VAL A 4 11.70 -8.00 32.88
C VAL A 4 10.93 -8.71 33.99
N LYS A 5 10.95 -8.13 35.20
CA LYS A 5 10.31 -8.69 36.40
C LYS A 5 8.98 -8.02 36.73
N ASN A 6 8.84 -6.73 36.41
CA ASN A 6 7.63 -5.96 36.62
C ASN A 6 6.49 -6.46 35.70
N PRO A 7 5.32 -6.86 36.25
CA PRO A 7 4.16 -7.26 35.46
C PRO A 7 3.71 -6.20 34.44
N GLN A 8 3.76 -4.92 34.80
CA GLN A 8 3.32 -3.84 33.92
C GLN A 8 4.25 -3.68 32.70
N GLU A 9 5.56 -3.78 32.91
CA GLU A 9 6.54 -3.76 31.83
C GLU A 9 6.42 -4.99 30.93
N LYS A 10 6.13 -6.17 31.50
CA LYS A 10 5.83 -7.37 30.70
C LYS A 10 4.62 -7.16 29.79
N LYS A 11 3.56 -6.52 30.31
CA LYS A 11 2.35 -6.21 29.56
C LYS A 11 2.64 -5.23 28.42
N ASN A 12 3.42 -4.18 28.68
CA ASN A 12 3.83 -3.22 27.66
C ASN A 12 4.67 -3.90 26.56
N LEU A 13 5.63 -4.74 26.93
CA LEU A 13 6.43 -5.51 25.97
C LEU A 13 5.58 -6.46 25.14
N SER A 14 4.58 -7.09 25.75
CA SER A 14 3.62 -7.93 25.01
C SER A 14 2.87 -7.10 23.97
N TYR A 15 2.38 -5.92 24.34
CA TYR A 15 1.67 -5.02 23.41
C TYR A 15 2.53 -4.49 22.26
N GLU A 16 3.84 -4.31 22.48
CA GLU A 16 4.77 -3.87 21.44
C GLU A 16 5.21 -5.00 20.50
N LYS A 17 5.31 -6.24 21.03
CA LYS A 17 5.85 -7.40 20.30
C LYS A 17 4.79 -8.26 19.64
N ASP A 18 3.57 -8.34 20.18
CA ASP A 18 2.45 -9.01 19.52
C ASP A 18 2.09 -8.23 18.25
N ARG A 19 2.16 -8.91 17.10
CA ARG A 19 1.93 -8.33 15.77
C ARG A 19 0.55 -8.74 15.26
N ARG A 20 -0.20 -7.76 14.78
CA ARG A 20 -1.55 -7.92 14.23
C ARG A 20 -1.59 -7.43 12.79
N ASN A 21 -2.41 -8.10 11.99
CA ASN A 21 -2.64 -7.74 10.60
C ASN A 21 -3.09 -6.27 10.49
N SER A 22 -2.36 -5.48 9.70
CA SER A 22 -2.63 -4.06 9.45
C SER A 22 -3.76 -3.84 8.43
N TYR A 23 -4.09 -4.84 7.61
CA TYR A 23 -5.06 -4.74 6.52
C TYR A 23 -6.52 -4.80 6.95
N ARG A 24 -6.81 -5.16 8.21
CA ARG A 24 -8.18 -5.30 8.80
C ARG A 24 -9.14 -6.22 8.07
N GLU A 25 -8.62 -6.89 7.08
CA GLU A 25 -9.23 -7.99 6.37
C GLU A 25 -8.98 -9.26 7.18
N ASN A 26 -9.87 -10.25 7.07
CA ASN A 26 -9.55 -11.57 7.57
C ASN A 26 -8.31 -12.11 6.83
N ASP A 27 -7.63 -13.09 7.43
CA ASP A 27 -6.36 -13.62 6.90
C ASP A 27 -6.51 -14.12 5.45
N LYS A 28 -7.61 -14.81 5.14
CA LYS A 28 -7.90 -15.32 3.80
C LYS A 28 -8.05 -14.21 2.76
N SER A 29 -8.76 -13.13 3.11
CA SER A 29 -8.92 -11.97 2.21
C SER A 29 -7.63 -11.19 2.05
N SER A 30 -6.92 -10.90 3.15
CA SER A 30 -5.65 -10.17 3.13
C SER A 30 -4.64 -10.85 2.20
N ARG A 31 -4.48 -12.17 2.36
CA ARG A 31 -3.58 -12.98 1.52
C ARG A 31 -3.90 -12.87 0.02
N LYS A 32 -5.19 -12.87 -0.35
CA LYS A 32 -5.65 -12.77 -1.75
C LYS A 32 -5.54 -11.34 -2.28
N ASN A 33 -5.94 -10.36 -1.49
CA ASN A 33 -6.02 -8.96 -1.90
C ASN A 33 -4.66 -8.30 -2.04
N ILE A 34 -3.68 -8.62 -1.18
CA ILE A 34 -2.29 -8.15 -1.33
C ILE A 34 -1.74 -8.54 -2.70
N ARG A 35 -1.88 -9.82 -3.08
CA ARG A 35 -1.42 -10.31 -4.39
C ARG A 35 -2.18 -9.63 -5.53
N LYS A 36 -3.50 -9.50 -5.40
CA LYS A 36 -4.36 -8.84 -6.41
C LYS A 36 -3.95 -7.38 -6.63
N ARG A 37 -3.79 -6.59 -5.56
CA ARG A 37 -3.43 -5.17 -5.63
C ARG A 37 -2.03 -4.97 -6.22
N LYS A 38 -1.05 -5.80 -5.82
CA LYS A 38 0.29 -5.79 -6.45
C LYS A 38 0.21 -6.07 -7.95
N LYS A 39 -0.53 -7.10 -8.35
CA LYS A 39 -0.74 -7.46 -9.77
C LYS A 39 -1.38 -6.30 -10.55
N GLN A 40 -2.42 -5.69 -9.99
CA GLN A 40 -3.12 -4.55 -10.61
C GLN A 40 -2.18 -3.37 -10.85
N SER A 41 -1.35 -3.02 -9.87
CA SER A 41 -0.35 -1.95 -10.04
C SER A 41 0.62 -2.23 -11.19
N SER A 42 1.17 -3.45 -11.27
CA SER A 42 2.06 -3.81 -12.38
C SER A 42 1.33 -3.86 -13.74
N GLN A 43 0.05 -4.26 -13.76
CA GLN A 43 -0.76 -4.26 -14.98
C GLN A 43 -1.01 -2.84 -15.49
N LEU A 44 -1.33 -1.90 -14.61
CA LEU A 44 -1.52 -0.49 -14.97
C LEU A 44 -0.25 0.10 -15.58
N PHE A 45 0.90 -0.16 -14.96
CA PHE A 45 2.20 0.26 -15.50
C PHE A 45 2.46 -0.31 -16.90
N ARG A 46 2.26 -1.62 -17.10
CA ARG A 46 2.44 -2.24 -18.42
C ARG A 46 1.48 -1.72 -19.48
N ARG A 47 0.22 -1.44 -19.12
CA ARG A 47 -0.77 -0.85 -20.04
C ARG A 47 -0.35 0.54 -20.50
N ALA A 48 0.12 1.38 -19.59
CA ALA A 48 0.62 2.71 -19.94
C ALA A 48 1.82 2.63 -20.91
N ALA A 49 2.79 1.76 -20.62
CA ALA A 49 3.93 1.54 -21.51
C ALA A 49 3.53 0.99 -22.89
N SER A 50 2.58 0.05 -22.94
CA SER A 50 2.08 -0.50 -24.20
C SER A 50 1.32 0.54 -25.05
N ASN A 51 0.57 1.45 -24.41
CA ASN A 51 -0.12 2.52 -25.11
C ASN A 51 0.88 3.51 -25.74
N LEU A 52 1.94 3.86 -25.01
CA LEU A 52 3.04 4.66 -25.55
C LEU A 52 3.72 3.99 -26.75
N ALA A 53 4.05 2.70 -26.63
CA ALA A 53 4.67 1.95 -27.72
C ALA A 53 3.77 1.81 -28.95
N ARG A 54 2.44 1.92 -28.81
CA ARG A 54 1.53 1.94 -29.98
C ARG A 54 1.58 3.27 -30.72
N LEU A 55 1.81 4.37 -30.01
CA LEU A 55 1.86 5.72 -30.58
C LEU A 55 3.09 5.90 -31.49
N THR A 56 4.19 5.18 -31.27
CA THR A 56 5.41 5.29 -32.09
C THR A 56 5.24 4.84 -33.55
N HIS A 57 4.11 4.20 -33.90
CA HIS A 57 3.81 3.78 -35.27
C HIS A 57 3.02 4.81 -36.09
N HIS A 58 2.69 5.96 -35.51
CA HIS A 58 1.98 7.04 -36.20
C HIS A 58 2.93 8.22 -36.48
N GLU A 59 2.69 8.95 -37.56
CA GLU A 59 3.33 10.26 -37.76
C GLU A 59 2.72 11.23 -36.76
N ILE A 60 3.54 11.67 -35.81
CA ILE A 60 3.13 12.56 -34.71
C ILE A 60 3.97 13.84 -34.85
N ASP A 61 3.32 14.99 -34.79
CA ASP A 61 4.01 16.26 -34.69
C ASP A 61 4.95 16.30 -33.48
N ALA A 62 6.12 16.92 -33.63
CA ALA A 62 7.16 16.91 -32.60
C ALA A 62 6.69 17.59 -31.31
N THR A 63 5.86 18.64 -31.41
CA THR A 63 5.33 19.34 -30.24
C THR A 63 4.32 18.48 -29.49
N PHE A 64 3.43 17.81 -30.23
CA PHE A 64 2.44 16.89 -29.67
C PHE A 64 3.09 15.64 -29.02
N SER A 65 4.18 15.14 -29.60
CA SER A 65 4.97 14.04 -29.02
C SER A 65 5.56 14.40 -27.65
N GLN A 66 6.14 15.60 -27.52
CA GLN A 66 6.70 16.09 -26.25
C GLN A 66 5.63 16.27 -25.17
N GLU A 67 4.46 16.80 -25.53
CA GLU A 67 3.34 16.98 -24.61
C GLU A 67 2.86 15.63 -24.06
N ILE A 68 2.63 14.64 -24.93
CA ILE A 68 2.23 13.28 -24.54
C ILE A 68 3.27 12.63 -23.63
N GLU A 69 4.55 12.71 -23.98
CA GLU A 69 5.61 12.15 -23.13
C GLU A 69 5.61 12.75 -21.73
N SER A 70 5.43 14.08 -21.63
CA SER A 70 5.37 14.78 -20.36
C SER A 70 4.17 14.33 -19.52
N GLU A 71 3.00 14.20 -20.15
CA GLU A 71 1.77 13.78 -19.50
C GLU A 71 1.89 12.34 -18.98
N VAL A 72 2.45 11.44 -19.79
CA VAL A 72 2.62 10.04 -19.37
C VAL A 72 3.63 9.91 -18.24
N LYS A 73 4.75 10.65 -18.27
CA LYS A 73 5.74 10.66 -17.17
C LYS A 73 5.12 11.16 -15.86
N VAL A 74 4.31 12.22 -15.90
CA VAL A 74 3.58 12.75 -14.74
C VAL A 74 2.58 11.72 -14.21
N ASN A 75 1.76 11.16 -15.09
CA ASN A 75 0.77 10.15 -14.74
C ASN A 75 1.39 8.87 -14.18
N GLU A 76 2.52 8.42 -14.75
CA GLU A 76 3.28 7.28 -14.24
C GLU A 76 3.79 7.54 -12.81
N LYS A 77 4.36 8.72 -12.56
CA LYS A 77 4.83 9.13 -11.23
C LYS A 77 3.68 9.13 -10.22
N ILE A 78 2.55 9.73 -10.57
CA ILE A 78 1.34 9.76 -9.72
C ILE A 78 0.84 8.34 -9.45
N ASN A 79 0.76 7.49 -10.47
CA ASN A 79 0.32 6.11 -10.34
C ASN A 79 1.25 5.27 -9.47
N ARG A 80 2.57 5.47 -9.55
CA ARG A 80 3.55 4.82 -8.68
C ARG A 80 3.39 5.29 -7.23
N LEU A 81 3.19 6.58 -7.00
CA LEU A 81 2.98 7.12 -5.65
C LEU A 81 1.68 6.60 -5.01
N LYS A 82 0.60 6.51 -5.81
CA LYS A 82 -0.71 5.97 -5.38
C LYS A 82 -0.77 4.44 -5.40
N SER A 83 0.27 3.76 -5.86
CA SER A 83 0.27 2.31 -5.99
C SER A 83 0.21 1.63 -4.61
N PHE A 84 -0.43 0.47 -4.58
CA PHE A 84 -0.52 -0.32 -3.36
C PHE A 84 0.88 -0.77 -2.89
N LYS A 85 1.23 -0.40 -1.66
CA LYS A 85 2.43 -0.87 -0.96
C LYS A 85 2.04 -1.82 0.16
N LYS A 86 2.81 -2.90 0.31
CA LYS A 86 2.58 -3.86 1.37
C LYS A 86 3.17 -3.29 2.67
N GLU A 87 2.33 -2.80 3.56
CA GLU A 87 2.71 -2.47 4.93
C GLU A 87 3.01 -3.72 5.80
N PRO A 88 3.93 -3.61 6.78
CA PRO A 88 4.16 -4.66 7.76
C PRO A 88 2.98 -4.79 8.75
N ASP A 89 3.01 -5.84 9.56
CA ASP A 89 2.05 -6.01 10.65
C ASP A 89 2.32 -4.98 11.76
N GLN A 90 1.23 -4.41 12.28
CA GLN A 90 1.26 -3.40 13.35
C GLN A 90 1.34 -4.07 14.73
N SER A 91 1.82 -3.33 15.73
CA SER A 91 1.81 -3.83 17.11
C SER A 91 0.37 -3.95 17.64
N LEU A 92 0.15 -4.81 18.64
CA LEU A 92 -1.13 -4.91 19.33
C LEU A 92 -1.52 -3.57 19.98
N LYS A 93 -0.53 -2.80 20.48
CA LYS A 93 -0.74 -1.44 21.01
C LYS A 93 -1.40 -0.52 19.99
N GLU A 94 -0.85 -0.45 18.77
CA GLU A 94 -1.38 0.38 17.68
C GLU A 94 -2.75 -0.12 17.23
N HIS A 95 -2.92 -1.44 17.15
CA HIS A 95 -4.18 -2.06 16.79
C HIS A 95 -5.31 -1.68 17.77
N LEU A 96 -5.05 -1.74 19.08
CA LEU A 96 -6.01 -1.37 20.11
C LEU A 96 -6.35 0.13 20.07
N LYS A 97 -5.34 1.00 19.92
CA LYS A 97 -5.56 2.45 19.75
C LYS A 97 -6.48 2.72 18.56
N TYR A 98 -6.20 2.07 17.43
CA TYR A 98 -7.01 2.22 16.23
C TYR A 98 -8.47 1.76 16.45
N GLN A 99 -8.68 0.63 17.15
CA GLN A 99 -10.04 0.17 17.48
C GLN A 99 -10.78 1.17 18.36
N GLN A 100 -10.11 1.76 19.36
CA GLN A 100 -10.70 2.75 20.24
C GLN A 100 -11.09 4.01 19.46
N ASP A 101 -10.20 4.52 18.61
CA ASP A 101 -10.45 5.70 17.78
C ASP A 101 -11.67 5.48 16.87
N ARG A 102 -11.82 4.27 16.32
CA ARG A 102 -13.00 3.90 15.52
C ARG A 102 -14.29 3.87 16.29
N ARG A 103 -14.30 3.36 17.53
CA ARG A 103 -15.51 3.33 18.35
C ARG A 103 -16.00 4.73 18.67
N LYS A 104 -15.07 5.64 19.01
CA LYS A 104 -15.36 7.05 19.28
C LYS A 104 -15.96 7.81 18.09
N ILE A 105 -15.66 7.39 16.86
CA ILE A 105 -16.25 7.99 15.65
C ILE A 105 -17.73 7.58 15.49
N HIS A 106 -18.15 6.48 16.10
CA HIS A 106 -19.49 5.91 15.99
C HIS A 106 -20.37 6.15 17.23
N GLU A 107 -19.85 6.86 18.24
CA GLU A 107 -20.60 7.40 19.39
C GLU A 107 -21.00 8.86 19.10
#